data_AF-A0A1H6E5T1-F1
#
_entry.id   AF-A0A1H6E5T1-F1
#
_cell.length_a   1.000
_cell.length_b   1.000
_cell.length_c   1.000
_cell.angle_alpha   90.00
_cell.angle_beta   90.00
_cell.angle_gamma   90.00
#
_symmetry.space_group_name_H-M   'P 1'
#
loop_
_entity.id
_entity.type
_entity.pdbx_description
1 polymer ?
#
loop_
_entity_poly.entity_id
_entity_poly.type
_entity_poly.pdbx_seq_one_letter_code
_entity_poly.pdbx_strand_id
1 'polypeptide(L)'
;MRKPAKPAKPAKHAKPAKRVELKPTGRVALTGLAGAVLVTGITVGTITKLTAEPAAAEQIPAAAARQEAGAPTTVESKAAAPRALLTGYTTASYFWDDGSGIRGDTGAPASGKPMQKGMFASPSWPLLTKVKVTYNGRSVVGFVGDRGPGEPSHRGIMLDLDTYSFRYLHDGGRPASKYHAGTDVGHLKGVKYEVLEWGSGRGEKGAPKPFGT
;
A
#
# COMPACT_ATOMS: atom_id res chain seq x y z
N MET A 1 44.83 -42.76 -15.66
CA MET A 1 44.43 -42.73 -14.23
C MET A 1 44.91 -41.42 -13.61
N ARG A 2 44.01 -40.47 -13.30
CA ARG A 2 44.36 -39.17 -12.67
C ARG A 2 44.10 -39.26 -11.17
N LYS A 3 45.09 -38.91 -10.34
CA LYS A 3 44.96 -38.91 -8.87
C LYS A 3 43.95 -37.83 -8.42
N PRO A 4 43.13 -38.09 -7.38
CA PRO A 4 42.21 -37.08 -6.86
C PRO A 4 42.98 -35.97 -6.10
N ALA A 5 42.57 -34.72 -6.34
CA ALA A 5 43.11 -33.55 -5.66
C ALA A 5 42.66 -33.52 -4.18
N LYS A 6 43.57 -33.09 -3.28
CA LYS A 6 43.28 -32.92 -1.85
C LYS A 6 42.31 -31.75 -1.62
N PRO A 7 41.39 -31.86 -0.65
CA PRO A 7 40.47 -30.77 -0.31
C PRO A 7 41.21 -29.60 0.36
N ALA A 8 40.82 -28.38 -0.03
CA ALA A 8 41.33 -27.13 0.54
C ALA A 8 40.85 -26.95 2.00
N LYS A 9 41.74 -26.40 2.86
CA LYS A 9 41.41 -26.07 4.25
C LYS A 9 40.40 -24.91 4.33
N PRO A 10 39.46 -24.93 5.28
CA PRO A 10 38.52 -23.83 5.48
C PRO A 10 39.22 -22.56 5.97
N ALA A 11 38.83 -21.42 5.40
CA ALA A 11 39.31 -20.10 5.80
C ALA A 11 38.85 -19.77 7.23
N LYS A 12 39.78 -19.21 8.03
CA LYS A 12 39.52 -18.80 9.41
C LYS A 12 38.56 -17.61 9.43
N HIS A 13 37.53 -17.70 10.27
CA HIS A 13 36.54 -16.65 10.52
C HIS A 13 37.21 -15.31 10.91
N ALA A 14 36.89 -14.27 10.16
CA ALA A 14 37.21 -12.89 10.52
C ALA A 14 36.37 -12.48 11.75
N LYS A 15 37.02 -11.82 12.73
CA LYS A 15 36.36 -11.29 13.92
C LYS A 15 35.38 -10.16 13.53
N PRO A 16 34.21 -10.05 14.16
CA PRO A 16 33.29 -8.95 13.92
C PRO A 16 33.87 -7.63 14.43
N ALA A 17 33.77 -6.57 13.60
CA ALA A 17 34.15 -5.22 13.97
C ALA A 17 33.23 -4.69 15.09
N LYS A 18 33.82 -4.00 16.07
CA LYS A 18 33.10 -3.38 17.18
C LYS A 18 32.16 -2.28 16.66
N ARG A 19 30.89 -2.38 17.02
CA ARG A 19 29.83 -1.38 16.79
C ARG A 19 30.17 -0.11 17.59
N VAL A 20 30.37 1.00 16.90
CA VAL A 20 30.42 2.33 17.52
C VAL A 20 28.97 2.80 17.71
N GLU A 21 28.58 2.96 18.96
CA GLU A 21 27.27 3.47 19.37
C GLU A 21 27.28 5.00 19.32
N LEU A 22 26.58 5.58 18.33
CA LEU A 22 26.29 7.01 18.31
C LEU A 22 25.01 7.28 19.09
N LYS A 23 25.15 8.02 20.20
CA LYS A 23 24.02 8.54 20.98
C LYS A 23 23.40 9.74 20.25
N PRO A 24 22.07 9.75 19.99
CA PRO A 24 21.41 10.95 19.49
C PRO A 24 21.12 11.92 20.64
N THR A 25 21.93 12.96 20.74
CA THR A 25 21.59 14.22 21.45
C THR A 25 20.78 15.12 20.53
N GLY A 26 19.63 15.61 21.01
CA GLY A 26 18.97 16.77 20.41
C GLY A 26 17.46 16.71 20.40
N ARG A 27 16.85 17.26 21.45
CA ARG A 27 15.45 17.71 21.46
C ARG A 27 15.28 18.84 20.46
N VAL A 28 14.26 18.79 19.60
CA VAL A 28 13.76 19.98 18.89
C VAL A 28 12.25 20.08 19.10
N ALA A 29 11.87 21.31 19.43
CA ALA A 29 10.63 21.71 20.07
C ALA A 29 9.40 21.63 19.14
N LEU A 30 8.26 21.35 19.77
CA LEU A 30 6.93 21.58 19.25
C LEU A 30 6.67 23.10 19.24
N THR A 31 6.38 23.70 18.09
CA THR A 31 5.87 25.08 18.02
C THR A 31 4.54 25.05 17.29
N GLY A 32 3.49 25.39 18.04
CA GLY A 32 2.11 25.36 17.59
C GLY A 32 1.80 26.47 16.59
N LEU A 33 0.86 26.16 15.70
CA LEU A 33 0.19 27.12 14.83
C LEU A 33 -0.80 27.95 15.66
N ALA A 34 -0.53 29.25 15.78
CA ALA A 34 -1.54 30.25 16.14
C ALA A 34 -1.66 31.22 14.95
N GLY A 35 -2.63 30.97 14.08
CA GLY A 35 -3.00 31.87 12.99
C GLY A 35 -4.20 32.72 13.40
N ALA A 36 -3.99 34.02 13.56
CA ALA A 36 -5.03 35.00 13.84
C ALA A 36 -5.55 35.65 12.53
N VAL A 37 -6.87 35.53 12.36
CA VAL A 37 -7.88 36.42 11.74
C VAL A 37 -7.43 37.63 10.92
N LEU A 38 -8.03 37.78 9.72
CA LEU A 38 -8.40 39.10 9.18
C LEU A 38 -9.74 39.00 8.41
N VAL A 39 -10.75 39.70 8.95
CA VAL A 39 -12.10 39.87 8.42
C VAL A 39 -12.20 41.24 7.75
N THR A 40 -12.75 41.29 6.54
CA THR A 40 -13.40 42.46 5.91
C THR A 40 -14.60 41.89 5.14
N GLY A 41 -15.86 42.01 5.62
CA GLY A 41 -16.80 43.12 5.39
C GLY A 41 -17.36 43.07 3.95
N ILE A 42 -18.65 43.16 3.58
CA ILE A 42 -19.97 43.55 4.15
C ILE A 42 -21.01 42.86 3.19
N THR A 43 -22.17 42.31 3.58
CA THR A 43 -23.48 43.02 3.65
C THR A 43 -24.61 42.12 4.18
N VAL A 44 -25.27 42.64 5.23
CA VAL A 44 -26.73 42.75 5.47
C VAL A 44 -27.64 41.53 5.26
N GLY A 45 -28.18 41.04 6.37
CA GLY A 45 -29.39 40.20 6.41
C GLY A 45 -29.67 39.73 7.83
N THR A 46 -30.55 40.46 8.53
CA THR A 46 -31.22 40.17 9.82
C THR A 46 -31.56 38.67 9.99
N ILE A 47 -31.64 38.06 11.18
CA ILE A 47 -32.62 38.32 12.27
C ILE A 47 -32.24 37.55 13.57
N THR A 48 -32.46 38.23 14.70
CA THR A 48 -32.87 37.75 16.05
C THR A 48 -32.00 36.79 16.89
N LYS A 49 -31.33 37.44 17.84
CA LYS A 49 -30.89 37.04 19.19
C LYS A 49 -31.98 36.29 19.99
N LEU A 50 -31.64 35.24 20.74
CA LEU A 50 -32.00 35.14 22.16
C LEU A 50 -31.14 34.13 22.93
N THR A 51 -30.94 34.48 24.19
CA THR A 51 -29.94 34.06 25.17
C THR A 51 -30.43 32.89 26.05
N ALA A 52 -29.48 32.08 26.52
CA ALA A 52 -29.36 31.47 27.87
C ALA A 52 -30.27 30.30 28.34
N GLU A 53 -29.57 29.23 28.78
CA GLU A 53 -29.89 28.32 29.91
C GLU A 53 -30.01 29.09 31.25
N PRO A 54 -30.40 28.52 32.44
CA PRO A 54 -30.49 27.11 32.82
C PRO A 54 -31.67 26.72 33.76
N ALA A 55 -31.65 25.44 34.17
CA ALA A 55 -31.99 24.91 35.50
C ALA A 55 -33.45 24.63 35.92
N ALA A 56 -33.68 23.31 36.10
CA ALA A 56 -34.11 22.62 37.33
C ALA A 56 -35.60 22.43 37.67
N ALA A 57 -35.91 21.13 37.90
CA ALA A 57 -36.87 20.53 38.84
C ALA A 57 -38.36 20.80 38.59
N GLU A 58 -39.32 19.87 38.74
CA GLU A 58 -39.43 18.45 39.10
C GLU A 58 -40.94 18.16 38.98
N GLN A 59 -41.35 16.93 38.62
CA GLN A 59 -42.54 16.20 39.14
C GLN A 59 -43.03 15.11 38.17
N ILE A 60 -43.09 13.88 38.70
CA ILE A 60 -43.74 12.69 38.11
C ILE A 60 -45.13 12.56 38.75
N PRO A 61 -46.14 11.99 38.07
CA PRO A 61 -46.55 10.64 38.48
C PRO A 61 -46.87 9.67 37.34
N ALA A 62 -46.86 8.40 37.74
CA ALA A 62 -46.94 7.17 36.97
C ALA A 62 -48.22 6.94 36.14
N ALA A 63 -48.10 6.19 35.03
CA ALA A 63 -48.77 4.89 34.86
C ALA A 63 -48.51 4.25 33.47
N ALA A 64 -48.03 3.00 33.53
CA ALA A 64 -48.39 1.84 32.70
C ALA A 64 -48.04 1.76 31.18
N ALA A 65 -47.57 0.54 30.85
CA ALA A 65 -47.69 -0.20 29.59
C ALA A 65 -46.53 -0.13 28.57
N ARG A 66 -45.64 -1.12 28.70
CA ARG A 66 -45.18 -2.07 27.67
C ARG A 66 -45.08 -1.56 26.21
N GLN A 67 -43.86 -1.54 25.68
CA GLN A 67 -43.47 -2.31 24.48
C GLN A 67 -41.96 -2.17 24.25
N GLU A 68 -41.22 -3.26 24.46
CA GLU A 68 -39.85 -3.42 23.95
C GLU A 68 -39.91 -3.50 22.42
N ALA A 69 -39.72 -2.35 21.77
CA ALA A 69 -39.44 -2.31 20.34
C ALA A 69 -37.99 -2.74 20.14
N GLY A 70 -37.81 -4.00 19.73
CA GLY A 70 -36.53 -4.52 19.27
C GLY A 70 -35.94 -3.59 18.21
N ALA A 71 -34.70 -3.15 18.45
CA ALA A 71 -33.94 -2.36 17.50
C ALA A 71 -33.87 -3.08 16.14
N PRO A 72 -34.06 -2.38 15.01
CA PRO A 72 -33.90 -2.98 13.70
C PRO A 72 -32.44 -3.37 13.54
N THR A 73 -32.17 -4.68 13.55
CA THR A 73 -30.89 -5.23 13.15
C THR A 73 -30.74 -4.94 11.67
N THR A 74 -29.99 -3.87 11.36
CA THR A 74 -29.55 -3.59 10.01
C THR A 74 -28.64 -4.74 9.62
N VAL A 75 -29.19 -5.73 8.91
CA VAL A 75 -28.39 -6.72 8.21
C VAL A 75 -27.65 -5.94 7.13
N GLU A 76 -26.41 -5.56 7.43
CA GLU A 76 -25.47 -5.09 6.41
C GLU A 76 -25.41 -6.19 5.34
N SER A 77 -26.07 -5.93 4.20
CA SER A 77 -25.90 -6.80 3.05
C SER A 77 -24.43 -6.72 2.70
N LYS A 78 -23.69 -7.80 2.93
CA LYS A 78 -22.32 -7.97 2.47
C LYS A 78 -22.33 -7.67 0.97
N ALA A 79 -21.91 -6.47 0.60
CA ALA A 79 -21.82 -6.05 -0.78
C ALA A 79 -21.05 -7.15 -1.53
N ALA A 80 -21.66 -7.66 -2.60
CA ALA A 80 -21.07 -8.72 -3.41
C ALA A 80 -19.65 -8.29 -3.77
N ALA A 81 -18.66 -9.12 -3.43
CA ALA A 81 -17.28 -8.82 -3.74
C ALA A 81 -17.18 -8.54 -5.26
N PRO A 82 -16.50 -7.46 -5.68
CA PRO A 82 -16.40 -7.11 -7.09
C PRO A 82 -15.90 -8.32 -7.87
N ARG A 83 -16.67 -8.73 -8.87
CA ARG A 83 -16.37 -9.90 -9.70
C ARG A 83 -15.11 -9.64 -10.50
N ALA A 84 -14.10 -10.51 -10.35
CA ALA A 84 -12.88 -10.41 -11.13
C ALA A 84 -13.17 -10.63 -12.63
N LEU A 85 -12.62 -9.75 -13.47
CA LEU A 85 -12.66 -9.84 -14.93
C LEU A 85 -11.68 -10.89 -15.47
N LEU A 86 -10.54 -11.05 -14.78
CA LEU A 86 -9.52 -12.04 -15.09
C LEU A 86 -8.86 -12.48 -13.79
N THR A 87 -8.56 -13.77 -13.67
CA THR A 87 -7.83 -14.33 -12.53
C THR A 87 -6.70 -15.21 -13.03
N GLY A 88 -5.58 -15.21 -12.31
CA GLY A 88 -4.47 -16.11 -12.58
C GLY A 88 -3.42 -16.05 -11.48
N TYR A 89 -2.25 -16.61 -11.75
CA TYR A 89 -1.12 -16.66 -10.85
C TYR A 89 0.16 -16.18 -11.54
N THR A 90 1.04 -15.52 -10.79
CA THR A 90 2.34 -15.07 -11.27
C THR A 90 3.38 -15.11 -10.15
N THR A 91 4.64 -14.89 -10.50
CA THR A 91 5.64 -14.40 -9.55
C THR A 91 5.58 -12.87 -9.51
N ALA A 92 5.72 -12.30 -8.32
CA ALA A 92 5.85 -10.86 -8.12
C ALA A 92 7.19 -10.50 -7.48
N SER A 93 7.77 -9.35 -7.84
CA SER A 93 8.93 -8.74 -7.20
C SER A 93 8.54 -7.43 -6.51
N TYR A 94 9.51 -6.66 -5.99
CA TYR A 94 9.29 -5.30 -5.47
C TYR A 94 10.40 -4.31 -5.86
N PHE A 95 11.13 -4.60 -6.94
CA PHE A 95 12.30 -3.83 -7.33
C PHE A 95 11.88 -2.66 -8.21
N TRP A 96 11.54 -1.54 -7.59
CA TRP A 96 11.03 -0.39 -8.32
C TRP A 96 11.72 0.91 -8.02
N ASP A 97 11.80 1.70 -9.08
CA ASP A 97 12.32 3.05 -9.10
C ASP A 97 11.20 4.07 -8.85
N ASP A 98 11.50 5.13 -8.11
CA ASP A 98 10.60 6.25 -7.90
C ASP A 98 11.03 7.52 -8.65
N GLY A 99 12.02 7.41 -9.55
CA GLY A 99 12.57 8.51 -10.34
C GLY A 99 13.36 9.52 -9.50
N SER A 100 13.89 9.10 -8.35
CA SER A 100 14.60 9.96 -7.41
C SER A 100 16.12 10.03 -7.61
N GLY A 101 16.67 9.31 -8.59
CA GLY A 101 18.12 9.23 -8.79
C GLY A 101 18.88 8.39 -7.75
N ILE A 102 18.18 7.67 -6.86
CA ILE A 102 18.79 6.76 -5.87
C ILE A 102 18.75 5.33 -6.41
N ARG A 103 19.92 4.72 -6.63
CA ARG A 103 20.17 3.28 -6.95
C ARG A 103 18.91 2.50 -7.39
N GLY A 104 18.62 2.54 -8.69
CA GLY A 104 17.44 1.91 -9.31
C GLY A 104 16.83 2.72 -10.46
N ASP A 105 17.25 3.97 -10.61
CA ASP A 105 16.75 5.01 -11.53
C ASP A 105 16.51 4.54 -13.00
N THR A 106 15.28 4.12 -13.29
CA THR A 106 14.68 3.86 -14.60
C THR A 106 13.75 5.02 -15.03
N GLY A 107 13.70 6.10 -14.26
CA GLY A 107 12.91 7.31 -14.54
C GLY A 107 11.53 7.31 -13.88
N ALA A 108 10.79 8.41 -14.09
CA ALA A 108 9.45 8.54 -13.52
C ALA A 108 8.51 7.44 -14.06
N PRO A 109 7.60 6.91 -13.22
CA PRO A 109 6.63 5.91 -13.65
C PRO A 109 5.86 6.32 -14.91
N ALA A 110 5.48 5.36 -15.76
CA ALA A 110 4.75 5.62 -17.01
C ALA A 110 3.38 6.30 -16.80
N SER A 111 2.84 6.29 -15.58
CA SER A 111 1.68 7.11 -15.20
C SER A 111 1.97 8.62 -15.09
N GLY A 112 3.25 9.02 -15.07
CA GLY A 112 3.69 10.39 -14.86
C GLY A 112 3.61 10.88 -13.41
N LYS A 113 3.24 10.01 -12.47
CA LYS A 113 3.15 10.32 -11.03
C LYS A 113 4.26 9.59 -10.26
N PRO A 114 4.80 10.18 -9.18
CA PRO A 114 5.72 9.48 -8.29
C PRO A 114 5.10 8.18 -7.76
N MET A 115 5.93 7.22 -7.36
CA MET A 115 5.48 5.95 -6.79
C MET A 115 4.51 6.17 -5.61
N GLN A 116 3.40 5.44 -5.63
CA GLN A 116 2.36 5.49 -4.60
C GLN A 116 2.19 4.13 -3.95
N LYS A 117 1.75 4.10 -2.70
CA LYS A 117 1.33 2.84 -2.06
C LYS A 117 0.19 2.22 -2.86
N GLY A 118 0.29 0.93 -3.18
CA GLY A 118 -0.67 0.22 -4.03
C GLY A 118 -0.45 0.43 -5.53
N MET A 119 0.64 1.09 -5.94
CA MET A 119 1.05 1.16 -7.34
C MET A 119 1.86 -0.09 -7.71
N PHE A 120 1.51 -0.72 -8.83
CA PHE A 120 2.17 -1.92 -9.35
C PHE A 120 2.71 -1.69 -10.77
N ALA A 121 3.65 -2.55 -11.15
CA ALA A 121 4.11 -2.73 -12.53
C ALA A 121 3.38 -3.87 -13.20
N SER A 122 3.11 -3.71 -14.49
CA SER A 122 2.90 -4.85 -15.37
C SER A 122 3.59 -4.61 -16.70
N PRO A 123 4.22 -5.64 -17.31
CA PRO A 123 4.91 -5.49 -18.58
C PRO A 123 3.91 -5.18 -19.70
N SER A 124 2.71 -5.75 -19.64
CA SER A 124 1.74 -5.71 -20.72
C SER A 124 0.43 -4.99 -20.37
N TRP A 125 -0.04 -5.00 -19.12
CA TRP A 125 -1.39 -4.53 -18.82
C TRP A 125 -1.60 -3.02 -19.07
N PRO A 126 -2.84 -2.59 -19.38
CA PRO A 126 -3.18 -1.18 -19.47
C PRO A 126 -2.84 -0.44 -18.18
N LEU A 127 -2.23 0.74 -18.29
CA LEU A 127 -2.04 1.61 -17.12
C LEU A 127 -3.41 1.95 -16.50
N LEU A 128 -3.41 2.11 -15.18
CA LEU A 128 -4.57 2.29 -14.30
C LEU A 128 -5.47 1.05 -14.16
N THR A 129 -5.04 -0.12 -14.64
CA THR A 129 -5.75 -1.38 -14.38
C THR A 129 -5.79 -1.66 -12.88
N LYS A 130 -7.00 -1.82 -12.33
CA LYS A 130 -7.23 -2.11 -10.92
C LYS A 130 -7.12 -3.61 -10.69
N VAL A 131 -6.25 -4.00 -9.76
CA VAL A 131 -5.92 -5.39 -9.50
C VAL A 131 -5.91 -5.66 -8.00
N LYS A 132 -6.50 -6.79 -7.61
CA LYS A 132 -6.28 -7.39 -6.30
C LYS A 132 -5.20 -8.45 -6.42
N VAL A 133 -4.16 -8.35 -5.60
CA VAL A 133 -3.13 -9.37 -5.45
C VAL A 133 -3.29 -10.07 -4.11
N THR A 134 -3.16 -11.39 -4.10
CA THR A 134 -3.28 -12.22 -2.90
C THR A 134 -2.10 -13.18 -2.79
N TYR A 135 -1.50 -13.23 -1.61
CA TYR A 135 -0.41 -14.15 -1.28
C TYR A 135 -0.49 -14.55 0.19
N ASN A 136 -0.32 -15.83 0.51
CA ASN A 136 -0.41 -16.37 1.88
C ASN A 136 -1.62 -15.85 2.68
N GLY A 137 -2.79 -15.82 2.04
CA GLY A 137 -4.06 -15.36 2.64
C GLY A 137 -4.21 -13.86 2.82
N ARG A 138 -3.17 -13.06 2.55
CA ARG A 138 -3.21 -11.59 2.61
C ARG A 138 -3.48 -11.02 1.23
N SER A 139 -4.23 -9.92 1.17
CA SER A 139 -4.61 -9.29 -0.09
C SER A 139 -4.38 -7.79 -0.07
N VAL A 140 -3.98 -7.24 -1.22
CA VAL A 140 -3.90 -5.80 -1.48
C VAL A 140 -4.63 -5.49 -2.76
N VAL A 141 -5.42 -4.43 -2.77
CA VAL A 141 -5.96 -3.84 -4.01
C VAL A 141 -5.08 -2.66 -4.38
N GLY A 142 -4.61 -2.66 -5.62
CA GLY A 142 -3.78 -1.61 -6.19
C GLY A 142 -4.13 -1.37 -7.65
N PHE A 143 -3.23 -0.68 -8.35
CA PHE A 143 -3.38 -0.37 -9.76
C PHE A 143 -2.05 -0.41 -10.50
N VAL A 144 -2.09 -0.69 -11.81
CA VAL A 144 -0.91 -0.67 -12.68
C VAL A 144 -0.52 0.79 -12.97
N GLY A 145 0.56 1.29 -12.37
CA GLY A 145 1.00 2.69 -12.52
C GLY A 145 2.24 2.87 -13.40
N ASP A 146 2.85 1.78 -13.86
CA ASP A 146 4.05 1.82 -14.69
C ASP A 146 4.21 0.51 -15.49
N ARG A 147 5.25 0.49 -16.33
CA ARG A 147 5.68 -0.65 -17.13
C ARG A 147 6.83 -1.39 -16.47
N GLY A 148 6.70 -2.70 -16.43
CA GLY A 148 7.73 -3.59 -15.94
C GLY A 148 7.15 -4.80 -15.21
N PRO A 149 7.99 -5.72 -14.74
CA PRO A 149 9.44 -5.68 -14.86
C PRO A 149 9.89 -5.89 -16.32
N GLY A 150 11.06 -5.34 -16.67
CA GLY A 150 11.68 -5.53 -18.00
C GLY A 150 12.20 -6.97 -18.19
N GLU A 151 13.52 -7.16 -18.15
CA GLU A 151 14.16 -8.47 -18.28
C GLU A 151 13.59 -9.57 -17.36
N PRO A 152 13.24 -9.29 -16.07
CA PRO A 152 12.64 -10.32 -15.22
C PRO A 152 11.30 -10.90 -15.74
N SER A 153 10.57 -10.18 -16.60
CA SER A 153 9.30 -10.67 -17.15
C SER A 153 9.45 -11.88 -18.07
N HIS A 154 10.58 -12.01 -18.78
CA HIS A 154 10.89 -13.20 -19.58
C HIS A 154 11.13 -14.45 -18.73
N ARG A 155 11.24 -14.30 -17.40
CA ARG A 155 11.37 -15.39 -16.42
C ARG A 155 10.09 -15.67 -15.61
N GLY A 156 8.94 -15.10 -16.01
CA GLY A 156 7.67 -15.34 -15.34
C GLY A 156 7.37 -14.42 -14.15
N ILE A 157 8.16 -13.35 -13.96
CA ILE A 157 7.91 -12.31 -12.97
C ILE A 157 7.07 -11.24 -13.67
N MET A 158 5.75 -11.25 -13.50
CA MET A 158 4.85 -10.38 -14.28
C MET A 158 4.32 -9.17 -13.49
N LEU A 159 4.73 -9.02 -12.24
CA LEU A 159 4.33 -7.91 -11.38
C LEU A 159 5.54 -7.44 -10.57
N ASP A 160 5.71 -6.13 -10.48
CA ASP A 160 6.47 -5.52 -9.38
C ASP A 160 5.50 -4.77 -8.49
N LEU A 161 5.57 -5.03 -7.20
CA LEU A 161 4.72 -4.42 -6.20
C LEU A 161 5.49 -3.29 -5.51
N ASP A 162 4.80 -2.25 -5.07
CA ASP A 162 5.44 -1.31 -4.16
C ASP A 162 5.94 -2.02 -2.88
N THR A 163 7.01 -1.48 -2.31
CA THR A 163 7.71 -2.08 -1.15
C THR A 163 6.77 -2.35 0.03
N TYR A 164 5.76 -1.50 0.26
CA TYR A 164 4.81 -1.70 1.36
C TYR A 164 3.85 -2.86 1.07
N SER A 165 3.28 -2.92 -0.13
CA SER A 165 2.40 -4.02 -0.53
C SER A 165 3.15 -5.35 -0.54
N PHE A 166 4.38 -5.38 -1.07
CA PHE A 166 5.21 -6.58 -1.04
C PHE A 166 5.44 -7.06 0.39
N ARG A 167 5.91 -6.18 1.28
CA ARG A 167 6.21 -6.57 2.66
C ARG A 167 4.95 -7.02 3.40
N TYR A 168 3.85 -6.31 3.22
CA TYR A 168 2.58 -6.69 3.81
C TYR A 168 2.11 -8.07 3.32
N LEU A 169 2.22 -8.36 2.02
CA LEU A 169 1.85 -9.68 1.49
C LEU A 169 2.76 -10.79 2.00
N HIS A 170 4.07 -10.55 2.08
CA HIS A 170 5.05 -11.54 2.51
C HIS A 170 4.75 -12.06 3.93
N ASP A 171 4.60 -11.16 4.90
CA ASP A 171 4.43 -11.55 6.31
C ASP A 171 3.53 -10.62 7.13
N GLY A 172 2.95 -9.58 6.53
CA GLY A 172 2.15 -8.56 7.23
C GLY A 172 2.97 -7.44 7.86
N GLY A 173 4.29 -7.44 7.66
CA GLY A 173 5.19 -6.46 8.24
C GLY A 173 5.16 -5.09 7.58
N ARG A 174 6.04 -4.22 8.06
CA ARG A 174 6.32 -2.91 7.47
C ARG A 174 7.73 -2.91 6.90
N PRO A 175 7.97 -2.21 5.78
CA PRO A 175 9.30 -2.17 5.19
C PRO A 175 10.26 -1.34 6.06
N ALA A 176 11.56 -1.63 5.95
CA ALA A 176 12.62 -0.89 6.66
C ALA A 176 12.76 0.55 6.13
N SER A 177 12.48 0.76 4.84
CA SER A 177 12.40 2.07 4.20
C SER A 177 11.46 2.02 3.01
N LYS A 178 11.27 3.14 2.31
CA LYS A 178 10.50 3.18 1.06
C LYS A 178 11.03 2.24 -0.04
N TYR A 179 12.32 1.87 0.01
CA TYR A 179 12.97 1.04 -1.01
C TYR A 179 13.41 -0.34 -0.53
N HIS A 180 13.42 -0.56 0.78
CA HIS A 180 13.90 -1.80 1.36
C HIS A 180 12.79 -2.45 2.17
N ALA A 181 12.29 -3.57 1.67
CA ALA A 181 11.28 -4.37 2.36
C ALA A 181 11.77 -4.94 3.70
N GLY A 182 13.08 -4.91 3.97
CA GLY A 182 13.68 -5.40 5.22
C GLY A 182 13.58 -6.92 5.36
N THR A 183 13.66 -7.64 4.23
CA THR A 183 13.65 -9.10 4.13
C THR A 183 14.63 -9.53 3.03
N ASP A 184 15.14 -10.76 3.12
CA ASP A 184 16.02 -11.36 2.11
C ASP A 184 15.23 -11.97 0.93
N VAL A 185 13.90 -11.94 0.99
CA VAL A 185 13.03 -12.47 -0.07
C VAL A 185 12.84 -11.42 -1.17
N GLY A 186 13.38 -11.70 -2.35
CA GLY A 186 13.23 -10.85 -3.54
C GLY A 186 11.97 -11.09 -4.37
N HIS A 187 11.30 -12.23 -4.19
CA HIS A 187 10.16 -12.64 -5.02
C HIS A 187 9.10 -13.38 -4.21
N LEU A 188 7.83 -13.12 -4.51
CA LEU A 188 6.69 -13.92 -4.06
C LEU A 188 6.23 -14.80 -5.22
N LYS A 189 6.38 -16.12 -5.09
CA LYS A 189 5.96 -17.08 -6.12
C LYS A 189 4.51 -17.51 -5.87
N GLY A 190 3.70 -17.58 -6.93
CA GLY A 190 2.30 -17.99 -6.80
C GLY A 190 1.40 -16.91 -6.22
N VAL A 191 1.72 -15.64 -6.48
CA VAL A 191 0.81 -14.52 -6.21
C VAL A 191 -0.40 -14.69 -7.10
N LYS A 192 -1.58 -14.80 -6.49
CA LYS A 192 -2.85 -14.77 -7.21
C LYS A 192 -3.13 -13.32 -7.59
N TYR A 193 -3.50 -13.07 -8.84
CA TYR A 193 -4.03 -11.78 -9.26
C TYR A 193 -5.49 -11.92 -9.67
N GLU A 194 -6.26 -10.88 -9.41
CA GLU A 194 -7.64 -10.69 -9.84
C GLU A 194 -7.76 -9.29 -10.43
N VAL A 195 -7.89 -9.19 -11.75
CA VAL A 195 -8.18 -7.94 -12.44
C VAL A 195 -9.62 -7.55 -12.13
N LEU A 196 -9.81 -6.41 -11.47
CA LEU A 196 -11.13 -5.91 -11.09
C LEU A 196 -11.68 -4.95 -12.14
N GLU A 197 -10.79 -4.19 -12.79
CA GLU A 197 -11.14 -3.20 -13.81
C GLU A 197 -9.94 -2.99 -14.73
N TRP A 198 -10.18 -2.97 -16.05
CA TRP A 198 -9.14 -2.63 -17.01
C TRP A 198 -8.94 -1.12 -17.08
N GLY A 199 -7.69 -0.69 -17.00
CA GLY A 199 -7.35 0.71 -17.11
C GLY A 199 -7.50 1.26 -18.53
N SER A 200 -7.57 2.58 -18.65
CA SER A 200 -7.70 3.31 -19.92
C SER A 200 -6.37 3.68 -20.55
N GLY A 201 -5.24 3.48 -19.86
CA GLY A 201 -3.93 3.81 -20.38
C GLY A 201 -3.37 2.76 -21.35
N ARG A 202 -2.17 3.03 -21.88
CA ARG A 202 -1.51 2.14 -22.86
C ARG A 202 -1.28 0.74 -22.26
N GLY A 203 -1.60 -0.30 -23.02
CA GLY A 203 -1.31 -1.71 -22.70
C GLY A 203 -2.34 -2.66 -23.34
N GLU A 204 -2.17 -3.96 -23.09
CA GLU A 204 -3.00 -5.05 -23.63
C GLU A 204 -3.75 -5.77 -22.51
N LYS A 205 -5.04 -5.98 -22.73
CA LYS A 205 -5.89 -6.78 -21.84
C LYS A 205 -5.60 -8.27 -22.04
N GLY A 206 -5.75 -9.06 -20.97
CA GLY A 206 -5.55 -10.51 -20.99
C GLY A 206 -4.55 -10.98 -19.94
N ALA A 207 -4.09 -12.22 -20.06
CA ALA A 207 -3.01 -12.72 -19.21
C ALA A 207 -1.76 -11.82 -19.39
N PRO A 208 -1.01 -11.56 -18.32
CA PRO A 208 0.17 -10.71 -18.43
C PRO A 208 1.23 -11.40 -19.30
N LYS A 209 1.85 -10.64 -20.19
CA LYS A 209 2.87 -11.12 -21.13
C LYS A 209 4.20 -10.42 -20.88
N PRO A 210 5.35 -11.07 -21.15
CA PRO A 210 6.64 -10.43 -21.06
C PRO A 210 6.74 -9.15 -21.90
N PHE A 211 7.65 -8.26 -21.53
CA PHE A 211 7.90 -7.04 -22.28
C PHE A 211 8.38 -7.35 -23.71
N GLY A 212 7.90 -6.63 -24.72
CA GLY A 212 8.34 -6.79 -26.11
C GLY A 212 7.90 -8.08 -26.81
N THR A 213 6.88 -8.77 -26.28
CA THR A 213 6.26 -9.94 -26.94
C THR A 213 5.04 -9.60 -27.78
#